data_AF-A0AAU1ID15-F1
#
_entry.id   AF-A0AAU1ID15-F1
#
_cell.length_a   1.000
_cell.length_b   1.000
_cell.length_c   1.000
_cell.angle_alpha   90.00
_cell.angle_beta   90.00
_cell.angle_gamma   90.00
#
_symmetry.space_group_name_H-M   'P 1'
#
loop_
_entity.id
_entity.type
_entity.pdbx_description
1 polymer ?
#
loop_
_entity_poly.entity_id
_entity_poly.type
_entity_poly.pdbx_seq_one_letter_code
_entity_poly.pdbx_strand_id
1 'polypeptide(L)' 'MCFQPLLDTVADLAGAVVTSEAMHPQREHADYLLAQGAHYIAIVKGNQKKLHRRLKSLPWKDIPLQ' A
#
# COMPACT_ATOMS: atom_id res chain seq x y z
N MET A 1 -1.12 10.79 12.78
CA MET A 1 -0.36 10.28 11.63
C MET A 1 0.99 9.83 12.16
N CYS A 2 1.24 8.52 12.24
CA CYS A 2 2.51 7.96 12.74
C CYS A 2 3.21 7.08 11.70
N PHE A 3 2.64 6.94 10.50
CA PHE A 3 3.17 6.07 9.45
C PHE A 3 4.51 6.56 8.89
N GLN A 4 4.54 7.79 8.36
CA GLN A 4 5.78 8.37 7.80
C GLN A 4 6.86 8.52 8.89
N PRO A 5 6.59 9.10 10.08
CA PRO A 5 7.63 9.24 11.10
C PRO A 5 8.23 7.91 11.59
N LEU A 6 7.47 6.80 11.54
CA LEU A 6 8.00 5.47 11.86
C LEU A 6 8.94 4.98 10.76
N LEU A 7 8.54 5.12 9.50
CA LEU A 7 9.32 4.66 8.35
C LEU A 7 10.57 5.51 8.10
N ASP A 8 10.56 6.78 8.47
CA ASP A 8 11.74 7.65 8.43
C ASP A 8 12.87 7.17 9.37
N THR A 9 12.59 6.24 10.30
CA THR A 9 13.62 5.60 11.15
C THR A 9 14.33 4.43 10.46
N VAL A 10 13.84 3.97 9.31
CA VAL A 10 14.45 2.91 8.52
C VAL A 10 15.42 3.53 7.52
N ALA A 11 16.70 3.15 7.61
CA ALA A 11 17.79 3.83 6.90
C ALA A 11 17.69 3.77 5.36
N ASP A 12 17.07 2.73 4.80
CA ASP A 12 16.83 2.61 3.36
C ASP A 12 15.56 1.80 3.09
N LEU A 13 14.65 2.37 2.31
CA LEU A 13 13.40 1.74 1.87
C LEU A 13 13.44 1.40 0.38
N ALA A 14 14.46 1.82 -0.37
CA ALA A 14 14.57 1.53 -1.79
C ALA A 14 14.68 0.02 -2.02
N GLY A 15 13.79 -0.53 -2.85
CA GLY A 15 13.70 -1.97 -3.11
C GLY A 15 13.15 -2.81 -1.95
N ALA A 16 12.83 -2.19 -0.80
CA ALA A 16 12.17 -2.89 0.31
C ALA A 16 10.69 -3.16 -0.02
N VAL A 17 10.13 -4.23 0.56
CA VAL A 17 8.69 -4.53 0.48
C VAL A 17 8.04 -4.25 1.82
N VAL A 18 7.12 -3.27 1.85
CA VAL A 18 6.35 -2.93 3.04
C VAL A 18 4.99 -3.60 2.99
N THR A 19 4.74 -4.52 3.93
CA THR A 19 3.44 -5.17 4.10
C THR A 19 2.64 -4.46 5.18
N SER A 20 1.35 -4.22 4.94
CA SER A 20 0.49 -3.57 5.92
C SER A 20 -0.95 -4.07 5.87
N GLU A 21 -1.61 -4.05 7.02
CA GLU A 21 -2.99 -4.50 7.17
C GLU A 21 -3.93 -3.34 7.52
N ALA A 22 -5.10 -3.31 6.87
CA ALA A 22 -6.31 -2.58 7.28
C ALA A 22 -6.16 -1.07 7.61
N MET A 23 -5.18 -0.38 7.02
CA MET A 23 -4.99 1.06 7.24
C MET A 23 -6.08 1.92 6.57
N HIS A 24 -6.39 3.06 7.19
CA HIS A 24 -7.38 4.05 6.71
C HIS A 24 -6.84 5.01 5.62
N PRO A 25 -5.54 5.38 5.55
CA PRO A 25 -4.98 6.22 4.48
C PRO A 25 -4.12 5.42 3.48
N GLN A 26 -4.70 4.40 2.82
CA GLN A 26 -3.94 3.50 1.94
C GLN A 26 -3.28 4.22 0.75
N ARG A 27 -3.94 5.27 0.24
CA ARG A 27 -3.43 6.00 -0.92
C ARG A 27 -2.21 6.86 -0.57
N GLU A 28 -2.32 7.70 0.44
CA GLU A 28 -1.22 8.56 0.88
C GLU A 28 0.00 7.75 1.34
N HIS A 29 -0.21 6.58 1.96
CA HIS A 29 0.87 5.68 2.34
C HIS A 29 1.52 5.00 1.14
N ALA A 30 0.73 4.58 0.14
CA ALA A 30 1.26 4.03 -1.11
C ALA A 30 2.08 5.09 -1.87
N ASP A 31 1.57 6.32 -1.97
CA ASP A 31 2.26 7.42 -2.63
C ASP A 31 3.61 7.74 -1.95
N TYR A 32 3.66 7.74 -0.60
CA TYR A 32 4.90 7.90 0.16
C TYR A 32 5.90 6.77 -0.11
N LEU A 33 5.46 5.51 -0.03
CA LEU A 33 6.35 4.34 -0.23
C LEU A 33 6.93 4.32 -1.64
N LEU A 34 6.10 4.61 -2.65
CA LEU A 34 6.55 4.69 -4.04
C LEU A 34 7.57 5.82 -4.25
N ALA A 35 7.37 6.98 -3.59
CA ALA A 35 8.31 8.09 -3.65
C ALA A 35 9.68 7.73 -3.03
N GLN A 36 9.71 6.82 -2.06
CA GLN A 36 10.95 6.29 -1.45
C GLN A 36 11.56 5.10 -2.23
N GLY A 37 10.98 4.73 -3.39
CA GLY A 37 11.45 3.57 -4.17
C GLY A 37 11.11 2.22 -3.54
N ALA A 38 10.18 2.18 -2.59
CA ALA A 38 9.72 0.95 -1.94
C ALA A 38 8.55 0.32 -2.71
N HIS A 39 8.44 -0.99 -2.60
CA HIS A 39 7.25 -1.75 -2.99
C HIS A 39 6.31 -1.92 -1.80
N TYR A 40 5.01 -2.10 -2.06
CA TYR A 40 4.04 -2.25 -0.97
C TYR A 40 2.99 -3.33 -1.27
N ILE A 41 2.58 -4.05 -0.23
CA ILE A 41 1.44 -4.97 -0.25
C ILE A 41 0.49 -4.55 0.87
N ALA A 42 -0.75 -4.26 0.51
CA ALA A 42 -1.78 -3.83 1.46
C ALA A 42 -3.01 -4.71 1.38
N ILE A 43 -3.49 -5.16 2.55
CA ILE A 43 -4.74 -5.90 2.64
C ILE A 43 -5.91 -4.91 2.76
N VAL A 44 -6.76 -4.88 1.74
CA VAL A 44 -8.01 -4.13 1.78
C VAL A 44 -9.14 -4.97 2.36
N LYS A 45 -9.59 -4.61 3.55
CA LYS A 45 -10.76 -5.22 4.21
C LYS A 45 -12.04 -4.45 3.89
N GLY A 46 -13.17 -4.98 4.37
CA GLY A 46 -14.50 -4.40 4.16
C GLY A 46 -14.75 -3.05 4.87
N ASN A 47 -13.78 -2.53 5.61
CA ASN A 47 -13.85 -1.20 6.24
C ASN A 47 -13.93 -0.07 5.20
N GLN A 48 -13.40 -0.29 3.99
CA GLN A 48 -13.56 0.63 2.86
C GLN A 48 -14.44 0.02 1.77
N LYS A 49 -15.77 -0.02 2.00
CA LYS A 49 -16.75 -0.70 1.13
C LYS A 49 -16.61 -0.38 -0.37
N LYS A 50 -16.39 0.90 -0.73
CA LYS A 50 -16.22 1.34 -2.13
C LYS A 50 -14.91 0.80 -2.73
N LEU A 51 -13.80 0.92 -2.02
CA LEU A 51 -12.50 0.43 -2.46
C LEU A 51 -12.51 -1.09 -2.61
N HIS A 52 -13.01 -1.79 -1.59
CA HIS A 52 -13.14 -3.24 -1.61
C HIS A 52 -14.00 -3.73 -2.80
N ARG A 53 -15.12 -3.04 -3.10
CA ARG A 53 -15.94 -3.38 -4.28
C ARG A 53 -15.18 -3.17 -5.59
N ARG A 54 -14.47 -2.06 -5.74
CA ARG A 54 -13.66 -1.77 -6.95
C ARG A 54 -12.55 -2.79 -7.14
N LEU A 55 -11.84 -3.14 -6.07
CA LEU A 55 -10.78 -4.14 -6.11
C LEU A 55 -11.33 -5.52 -6.48
N LYS A 56 -12.50 -5.92 -5.96
CA LYS A 56 -13.14 -7.19 -6.36
C LYS A 56 -13.54 -7.26 -7.83
N SER A 57 -13.80 -6.13 -8.49
CA SER A 57 -14.19 -6.09 -9.90
C SER A 57 -13.00 -6.00 -10.87
N LEU A 58 -11.76 -5.92 -10.37
CA LEU A 58 -10.59 -5.86 -11.24
C LEU A 58 -10.30 -7.24 -11.88
N PRO A 59 -9.83 -7.28 -13.13
CA PRO A 59 -9.45 -8.51 -13.81
C PRO A 59 -8.05 -8.96 -13.34
N TRP A 60 -7.93 -9.37 -12.07
CA TRP A 60 -6.64 -9.64 -11.42
C TRP A 60 -5.72 -10.58 -12.18
N LYS A 61 -6.28 -11.53 -12.95
CA LYS A 61 -5.50 -12.47 -13.76
C LYS A 61 -4.76 -11.82 -14.92
N ASP A 62 -5.29 -10.69 -15.41
CA ASP A 62 -4.81 -10.00 -16.60
C ASP A 62 -3.91 -8.80 -16.24
N ILE A 63 -3.71 -8.52 -14.96
CA ILE A 63 -2.87 -7.42 -14.48
C ILE A 63 -1.41 -7.92 -14.41
N PRO A 64 -0.47 -7.31 -15.16
CA PRO A 64 0.93 -7.69 -15.09
C PRO A 64 1.53 -7.32 -13.73
N LEU A 65 2.39 -8.19 -13.22
CA LEU A 65 3.25 -7.87 -12.07
C LEU A 65 4.40 -7.00 -12.57
N GLN A 66 4.63 -5.87 -11.91
CA GLN A 66 5.77 -4.99 -12.15
C GLN A 66 6.94 -5.34 -11.23
#